data_AF-A0A6M1Y8G1-F1
#
_entry.id   AF-A0A6M1Y8G1-F1
#
_cell.length_a   1.000
_cell.length_b   1.000
_cell.length_c   1.000
_cell.angle_alpha   90.00
_cell.angle_beta   90.00
_cell.angle_gamma   90.00
#
_symmetry.space_group_name_H-M   'P 1'
#
loop_
_entity.id
_entity.type
_entity.pdbx_description
1 polymer ?
#
loop_
_entity_poly.entity_id
_entity_poly.type
_entity_poly.pdbx_seq_one_letter_code
_entity_poly.pdbx_strand_id
1 'polypeptide(L)'
;MLTTKIQAAFAYAADAHAGHCRKGTQIPYLSHLMGVASLVMEAAADGDGEIPEDFEDLVIAGLLHDVVEDCGGPPRLRDVRARFGDRVGDIVEHCTDAMPEPGEQKAPWAERKQAYLATLEHKDDYRALLVTAADKLHNTRAILTDLRTCQRDGRPQAEFWLRFVADKPDADLERRVPEILW
;
A
#
# COMPACT_ATOMS: atom_id res chain seq x y z
N MET A 1 13.90 18.63 1.63
CA MET A 1 14.62 18.25 0.39
C MET A 1 14.98 16.77 0.46
N LEU A 2 14.99 16.07 -0.67
CA LEU A 2 15.36 14.66 -0.74
C LEU A 2 16.87 14.47 -0.66
N THR A 3 17.32 13.44 0.06
CA THR A 3 18.72 13.06 0.25
C THR A 3 18.98 11.67 -0.33
N THR A 4 20.19 11.14 -0.13
CA THR A 4 20.55 9.77 -0.52
C THR A 4 19.77 8.70 0.25
N LYS A 5 19.07 9.05 1.34
CA LYS A 5 18.22 8.10 2.07
C LYS A 5 17.12 7.50 1.19
N ILE A 6 16.55 8.26 0.26
CA ILE A 6 15.57 7.73 -0.69
C ILE A 6 16.16 6.65 -1.61
N GLN A 7 17.40 6.82 -2.07
CA GLN A 7 18.05 5.81 -2.90
C GLN A 7 18.25 4.51 -2.10
N ALA A 8 18.65 4.63 -0.84
CA ALA A 8 18.79 3.49 0.07
C ALA A 8 17.43 2.81 0.35
N ALA A 9 16.36 3.59 0.55
CA ALA A 9 15.01 3.07 0.75
C ALA A 9 14.48 2.35 -0.49
N PHE A 10 14.71 2.91 -1.68
CA PHE A 10 14.34 2.28 -2.95
C PHE A 10 15.06 0.95 -3.15
N ALA A 11 16.39 0.92 -2.97
CA ALA A 11 17.16 -0.31 -3.10
C ALA A 11 16.69 -1.37 -2.08
N TYR A 12 16.43 -0.95 -0.85
CA TYR A 12 15.92 -1.82 0.20
C TYR A 12 14.54 -2.41 -0.12
N ALA A 13 13.61 -1.59 -0.62
CA ALA A 13 12.29 -2.03 -1.05
C ALA A 13 12.37 -3.00 -2.23
N ALA A 14 13.22 -2.68 -3.22
CA ALA A 14 13.43 -3.51 -4.40
C ALA A 14 14.01 -4.89 -4.04
N ASP A 15 14.99 -4.93 -3.14
CA ASP A 15 15.58 -6.18 -2.65
C ASP A 15 14.58 -7.00 -1.81
N ALA A 16 13.82 -6.34 -0.93
CA ALA A 16 12.85 -7.01 -0.07
C ALA A 16 11.70 -7.65 -0.86
N HIS A 17 11.20 -6.97 -1.90
CA HIS A 17 10.12 -7.45 -2.77
C HIS A 17 10.66 -8.09 -4.08
N ALA A 18 11.92 -8.50 -4.12
CA ALA A 18 12.51 -9.11 -5.30
C ALA A 18 11.73 -10.37 -5.72
N GLY A 19 11.26 -10.40 -6.97
CA GLY A 19 10.45 -11.49 -7.51
C GLY A 19 8.97 -11.46 -7.12
N HIS A 20 8.53 -10.52 -6.27
CA HIS A 20 7.10 -10.32 -6.01
C HIS A 20 6.44 -9.65 -7.22
N CYS A 21 5.25 -10.14 -7.57
CA CYS A 21 4.37 -9.54 -8.57
C CYS A 21 3.07 -9.09 -7.92
N ARG A 22 2.41 -8.10 -8.52
CA ARG A 22 1.05 -7.74 -8.12
C ARG A 22 0.11 -8.92 -8.37
N LYS A 23 -0.79 -9.15 -7.42
CA LYS A 23 -1.66 -10.32 -7.38
C LYS A 23 -2.39 -10.55 -8.70
N GLY A 24 -2.26 -11.76 -9.25
CA GLY A 24 -2.92 -12.15 -10.50
C GLY A 24 -2.35 -11.48 -11.76
N THR A 25 -1.12 -10.94 -11.70
CA THR A 25 -0.44 -10.28 -12.82
C THR A 25 1.06 -10.64 -12.85
N GLN A 26 1.75 -10.27 -13.93
CA GLN A 26 3.22 -10.31 -14.05
C GLN A 26 3.88 -8.96 -13.76
N ILE A 27 3.13 -7.98 -13.27
CA ILE A 27 3.63 -6.64 -13.00
C ILE A 27 4.47 -6.70 -11.71
N PRO A 28 5.76 -6.31 -11.73
CA PRO A 28 6.61 -6.32 -10.54
C PRO A 28 6.01 -5.48 -9.41
N TYR A 29 6.02 -5.99 -8.18
CA TYR A 29 5.43 -5.31 -7.03
C TYR A 29 6.06 -3.94 -6.76
N LEU A 30 7.35 -3.78 -7.11
CA LEU A 30 8.06 -2.50 -7.05
C LEU A 30 7.33 -1.36 -7.77
N SER A 31 6.56 -1.64 -8.82
CA SER A 31 5.77 -0.61 -9.51
C SER A 31 4.72 0.03 -8.58
N HIS A 32 4.14 -0.75 -7.66
CA HIS A 32 3.19 -0.25 -6.68
C HIS A 32 3.88 0.63 -5.64
N LEU A 33 5.00 0.19 -5.09
CA LEU A 33 5.76 0.93 -4.09
C LEU A 33 6.20 2.30 -4.63
N MET A 34 6.71 2.32 -5.87
CA MET A 34 7.06 3.57 -6.57
C MET A 34 5.82 4.46 -6.81
N GLY A 35 4.70 3.86 -7.22
CA GLY A 35 3.45 4.59 -7.45
C GLY A 35 2.91 5.23 -6.17
N VAL A 36 2.94 4.53 -5.05
CA VAL A 36 2.54 5.07 -3.73
C VAL A 36 3.48 6.18 -3.31
N ALA A 37 4.79 5.98 -3.41
CA ALA A 37 5.78 6.99 -3.07
C ALA A 37 5.62 8.28 -3.91
N SER A 38 5.29 8.15 -5.21
CA SER A 38 4.98 9.31 -6.07
C SER A 38 3.76 10.07 -5.58
N LEU A 39 2.67 9.38 -5.24
CA LEU A 39 1.45 10.01 -4.74
C LEU A 39 1.66 10.69 -3.39
N VAL A 40 2.43 10.06 -2.50
CA VAL A 40 2.82 10.65 -1.22
C VAL A 40 3.65 11.91 -1.44
N MET A 41 4.62 11.87 -2.36
CA MET A 41 5.47 13.01 -2.68
C MET A 41 4.67 14.19 -3.23
N GLU A 42 3.74 13.93 -4.15
CA GLU A 42 2.86 14.95 -4.70
C GLU A 42 1.95 15.54 -3.62
N ALA A 43 1.25 14.69 -2.85
CA ALA A 43 0.30 15.13 -1.84
C ALA A 43 0.96 15.87 -0.67
N ALA A 44 2.15 15.44 -0.23
CA ALA A 44 2.89 16.13 0.83
C ALA A 44 3.49 17.47 0.37
N ALA A 45 3.57 17.71 -0.93
CA ALA A 45 4.02 18.97 -1.51
C ALA A 45 2.87 19.90 -1.95
N ASP A 46 1.62 19.43 -1.98
CA ASP A 46 0.43 20.14 -2.50
C ASP A 46 -0.14 21.21 -1.55
N GLY A 47 0.69 21.76 -0.64
CA GLY A 47 0.29 22.76 0.36
C GLY A 47 0.61 24.21 -0.02
N ASP A 48 0.63 25.11 0.97
CA ASP A 48 0.84 26.58 0.85
C ASP A 48 2.27 26.98 0.39
N GLY A 49 3.01 26.08 -0.26
CA GLY A 49 4.34 26.32 -0.81
C GLY A 49 5.52 25.95 0.11
N GLU A 50 5.24 25.40 1.29
CA GLU A 50 6.28 24.87 2.19
C GLU A 50 6.32 23.34 2.17
N ILE A 51 7.52 22.79 2.02
CA ILE A 51 7.76 21.35 2.13
C ILE A 51 7.93 21.00 3.61
N PRO A 52 7.13 20.07 4.17
CA PRO A 52 7.25 19.66 5.57
C PRO A 52 8.65 19.16 5.92
N GLU A 53 9.08 19.34 7.17
CA GLU A 53 10.38 18.87 7.65
C GLU A 53 10.53 17.34 7.50
N ASP A 54 9.43 16.61 7.69
CA ASP A 54 9.34 15.15 7.58
C ASP A 54 8.94 14.67 6.18
N PHE A 55 9.00 15.53 5.16
CA PHE A 55 8.69 15.18 3.78
C PHE A 55 9.48 13.99 3.25
N GLU A 56 10.79 13.91 3.55
CA GLU A 56 11.60 12.77 3.13
C GLU A 56 11.17 11.48 3.85
N ASP A 57 10.85 11.57 5.15
CA ASP A 57 10.40 10.43 5.95
C ASP A 57 9.06 9.88 5.41
N LEU A 58 8.14 10.76 5.00
CA LEU A 58 6.88 10.40 4.34
C LEU A 58 7.11 9.62 3.04
N VAL A 59 7.98 10.13 2.16
CA VAL A 59 8.27 9.47 0.87
C VAL A 59 8.94 8.12 1.08
N ILE A 60 9.89 8.03 2.02
CA ILE A 60 10.52 6.76 2.39
C ILE A 60 9.48 5.78 2.95
N ALA A 61 8.60 6.23 3.84
CA ALA A 61 7.54 5.38 4.37
C ALA A 61 6.60 4.88 3.26
N GLY A 62 6.28 5.72 2.26
CA GLY A 62 5.53 5.30 1.07
C GLY A 62 6.20 4.17 0.28
N LEU A 63 7.54 4.22 0.11
CA LEU A 63 8.30 3.14 -0.51
C LEU A 63 8.32 1.85 0.32
N LEU A 64 8.26 1.98 1.65
CA LEU A 64 8.47 0.90 2.60
C LEU A 64 7.20 0.35 3.24
N HIS A 65 6.02 0.92 2.96
CA HIS A 65 4.81 0.65 3.73
C HIS A 65 4.43 -0.84 3.85
N ASP A 66 4.72 -1.64 2.82
CA ASP A 66 4.42 -3.08 2.79
C ASP A 66 5.57 -3.99 3.24
N VAL A 67 6.81 -3.49 3.40
CA VAL A 67 7.97 -4.37 3.62
C VAL A 67 7.83 -5.17 4.91
N VAL A 68 7.20 -4.58 5.93
CA VAL A 68 6.96 -5.24 7.23
C VAL A 68 5.89 -6.32 7.08
N GLU A 69 4.75 -6.01 6.45
CA GLU A 69 3.66 -6.98 6.31
C GLU A 69 4.03 -8.19 5.43
N ASP A 70 4.77 -7.94 4.35
CA ASP A 70 4.98 -8.93 3.29
C ASP A 70 6.39 -9.55 3.29
N CYS A 71 7.38 -8.93 3.94
CA CYS A 71 8.78 -9.30 3.76
C CYS A 71 9.58 -9.47 5.06
N GLY A 72 8.95 -9.56 6.24
CA GLY A 72 9.65 -10.03 7.44
C GLY A 72 9.15 -9.62 8.82
N GLY A 73 7.98 -9.00 8.95
CA GLY A 73 7.34 -8.76 10.25
C GLY A 73 8.17 -7.94 11.25
N PRO A 74 8.10 -8.22 12.56
CA PRO A 74 8.78 -7.42 13.58
C PRO A 74 10.31 -7.26 13.39
N PRO A 75 11.08 -8.29 12.97
CA PRO A 75 12.48 -8.11 12.60
C PRO A 75 12.69 -7.08 11.49
N ARG A 76 11.80 -7.04 10.50
CA ARG A 76 11.86 -6.08 9.40
C ARG A 76 11.60 -4.65 9.90
N LEU A 77 10.63 -4.47 10.79
CA LEU A 77 10.33 -3.17 11.38
C LEU A 77 11.54 -2.61 12.16
N ARG A 78 12.25 -3.46 12.91
CA ARG A 78 13.48 -3.04 13.61
C ARG A 78 14.58 -2.59 12.64
N ASP A 79 14.73 -3.28 11.51
CA ASP A 79 15.70 -2.92 10.47
C ASP A 79 15.32 -1.59 9.77
N VAL A 80 14.02 -1.36 9.54
CA VAL A 80 13.51 -0.07 9.02
C VAL A 80 13.85 1.08 9.98
N ARG A 81 13.54 0.94 11.28
CA ARG A 81 13.87 1.94 12.31
C ARG A 81 15.37 2.23 12.36
N ALA A 82 16.20 1.19 12.33
CA ALA A 82 17.66 1.34 12.38
C ALA A 82 18.25 2.05 11.16
N ARG A 83 17.71 1.83 9.96
CA ARG A 83 18.24 2.40 8.71
C ARG A 83 17.69 3.78 8.37
N PHE A 84 16.40 3.99 8.63
CA PHE A 84 15.66 5.16 8.13
C PHE A 84 15.14 6.07 9.25
N GLY A 85 15.19 5.62 10.51
CA GLY A 85 14.80 6.38 11.69
C GLY A 85 13.40 6.01 12.21
N ASP A 86 13.14 6.41 13.45
CA ASP A 86 11.90 6.03 14.14
C ASP A 86 10.64 6.58 13.49
N ARG A 87 10.67 7.82 12.95
CA ARG A 87 9.49 8.39 12.26
C ARG A 87 9.05 7.53 11.07
N VAL A 88 9.99 7.05 10.27
CA VAL A 88 9.68 6.14 9.15
C VAL A 88 9.13 4.82 9.70
N GLY A 89 9.76 4.26 10.72
CA GLY A 89 9.30 3.04 11.37
C GLY A 89 7.88 3.14 11.91
N ASP A 90 7.56 4.25 12.58
CA ASP A 90 6.23 4.53 13.12
C ASP A 90 5.20 4.56 11.98
N ILE A 91 5.45 5.29 10.89
CA ILE A 91 4.51 5.36 9.76
C ILE A 91 4.30 3.96 9.14
N VAL A 92 5.38 3.21 8.89
CA VAL A 92 5.32 1.86 8.30
C VAL A 92 4.58 0.87 9.21
N GLU A 93 4.84 0.91 10.51
CA GLU A 93 4.12 0.10 11.50
C GLU A 93 2.61 0.40 11.47
N HIS A 94 2.23 1.67 11.39
CA HIS A 94 0.83 2.07 11.30
C HIS A 94 0.14 1.64 10.00
N CYS A 95 0.89 1.44 8.91
CA CYS A 95 0.38 0.93 7.63
C CYS A 95 0.31 -0.60 7.58
N THR A 96 0.86 -1.31 8.57
CA THR A 96 0.88 -2.77 8.61
C THR A 96 -0.40 -3.31 9.28
N ASP A 97 -1.20 -4.09 8.55
CA ASP A 97 -2.48 -4.60 9.09
C ASP A 97 -2.29 -5.67 10.17
N ALA A 98 -1.22 -6.46 10.08
CA ALA A 98 -0.92 -7.50 11.05
C ALA A 98 0.57 -7.89 11.05
N MET A 99 1.12 -8.03 12.25
CA MET A 99 2.45 -8.59 12.52
C MET A 99 2.29 -9.84 13.40
N PRO A 100 1.85 -10.99 12.86
CA PRO A 100 1.78 -12.20 13.64
C PRO A 100 3.18 -12.60 14.11
N GLU A 101 3.29 -13.14 15.33
CA GLU A 101 4.55 -13.69 15.81
C GLU A 101 4.94 -14.94 15.00
N PRO A 102 6.22 -15.33 14.99
CA PRO A 102 6.66 -16.54 14.29
C PRO A 102 5.86 -17.78 14.76
N GLY A 103 5.07 -18.36 13.84
CA GLY A 103 4.23 -19.53 14.10
C GLY A 103 2.75 -19.21 14.32
N GLU A 104 2.36 -17.93 14.39
CA GLU A 104 0.96 -17.52 14.45
C GLU A 104 0.35 -17.36 13.05
N GLN A 105 -0.94 -17.66 12.94
CA GLN A 105 -1.72 -17.37 11.72
C GLN A 105 -2.33 -15.98 11.83
N LYS A 106 -2.32 -15.24 10.71
CA LYS A 106 -3.09 -13.99 10.61
C LYS A 106 -4.57 -14.30 10.87
N ALA A 107 -5.22 -13.45 11.66
CA ALA A 107 -6.68 -13.50 11.81
C ALA A 107 -7.39 -13.41 10.44
N PRO A 108 -8.65 -13.88 10.34
CA PRO A 108 -9.42 -13.80 9.10
C PRO A 108 -9.39 -12.41 8.47
N TRP A 109 -9.34 -12.36 7.13
CA TRP A 109 -9.17 -11.11 6.39
C TRP A 109 -10.20 -10.04 6.78
N ALA A 110 -11.47 -10.42 6.91
CA ALA A 110 -12.55 -9.50 7.25
C ALA A 110 -12.35 -8.86 8.63
N GLU A 111 -11.94 -9.66 9.62
CA GLU A 111 -11.65 -9.19 10.98
C GLU A 111 -10.48 -8.21 10.99
N ARG A 112 -9.37 -8.55 10.30
CA ARG A 112 -8.21 -7.66 10.19
C ARG A 112 -8.57 -6.32 9.55
N LYS A 113 -9.37 -6.33 8.47
CA LYS A 113 -9.76 -5.10 7.78
C LYS A 113 -10.72 -4.25 8.61
N GLN A 114 -11.67 -4.85 9.33
CA GLN A 114 -12.55 -4.11 10.24
C GLN A 114 -11.75 -3.48 11.40
N ALA A 115 -10.82 -4.23 12.00
CA ALA A 115 -9.94 -3.71 13.03
C ALA A 115 -9.08 -2.56 12.51
N TYR A 116 -8.46 -2.71 11.33
CA TYR A 116 -7.65 -1.66 10.71
C TYR A 116 -8.47 -0.39 10.46
N LEU A 117 -9.66 -0.52 9.87
CA LEU A 117 -10.58 0.60 9.62
C LEU A 117 -10.96 1.34 10.90
N ALA A 118 -11.26 0.61 11.98
CA ALA A 118 -11.57 1.21 13.28
C ALA A 118 -10.38 2.01 13.85
N THR A 119 -9.14 1.64 13.51
CA THR A 119 -7.99 2.45 13.90
C THR A 119 -7.92 3.77 13.13
N LEU A 120 -8.36 3.82 11.86
CA LEU A 120 -8.23 5.02 11.02
C LEU A 120 -9.02 6.21 11.55
N GLU A 121 -10.19 5.97 12.17
CA GLU A 121 -11.05 7.03 12.73
C GLU A 121 -10.39 7.77 13.90
N HIS A 122 -9.45 7.12 14.58
CA HIS A 122 -8.79 7.65 15.77
C HIS A 122 -7.28 7.90 15.56
N LYS A 123 -6.81 7.86 14.30
CA LYS A 123 -5.41 8.16 14.00
C LYS A 123 -5.20 9.68 13.98
N ASP A 124 -4.52 10.19 15.00
CA ASP A 124 -4.08 11.59 15.05
C ASP A 124 -2.87 11.86 14.14
N ASP A 125 -2.16 10.82 13.71
CA ASP A 125 -1.00 10.95 12.81
C ASP A 125 -1.42 11.00 11.34
N TYR A 126 -1.51 12.22 10.80
CA TYR A 126 -1.83 12.48 9.40
C TYR A 126 -0.90 11.78 8.41
N ARG A 127 0.33 11.43 8.82
CA ARG A 127 1.36 10.87 7.94
C ARG A 127 1.03 9.45 7.54
N ALA A 128 0.62 8.63 8.51
CA ALA A 128 0.13 7.29 8.26
C ALA A 128 -1.16 7.29 7.44
N LEU A 129 -2.04 8.27 7.68
CA LEU A 129 -3.26 8.46 6.88
C LEU A 129 -2.95 8.81 5.43
N LEU A 130 -1.99 9.70 5.19
CA LEU A 130 -1.57 10.10 3.85
C LEU A 130 -0.97 8.93 3.06
N VAL A 131 -0.07 8.16 3.68
CA VAL A 131 0.49 6.94 3.05
C VAL A 131 -0.61 5.91 2.79
N THR A 132 -1.52 5.69 3.75
CA THR A 132 -2.66 4.78 3.58
C THR A 132 -3.57 5.22 2.43
N ALA A 133 -3.88 6.51 2.33
CA ALA A 133 -4.72 7.05 1.26
C ALA A 133 -4.06 6.89 -0.11
N ALA A 134 -2.75 7.14 -0.20
CA ALA A 134 -1.96 6.93 -1.41
C ALA A 134 -1.94 5.45 -1.84
N ASP A 135 -1.76 4.53 -0.89
CA ASP A 135 -1.88 3.08 -1.12
C ASP A 135 -3.26 2.73 -1.70
N LYS A 136 -4.35 3.11 -1.02
CA LYS A 136 -5.72 2.80 -1.49
C LYS A 136 -6.02 3.43 -2.85
N LEU A 137 -5.54 4.64 -3.11
CA LEU A 137 -5.70 5.30 -4.40
C LEU A 137 -4.96 4.55 -5.52
N HIS A 138 -3.71 4.17 -5.30
CA HIS A 138 -2.93 3.41 -6.28
C HIS A 138 -3.55 2.03 -6.56
N ASN A 139 -3.99 1.34 -5.51
CA ASN A 139 -4.70 0.06 -5.63
C ASN A 139 -6.02 0.21 -6.40
N THR A 140 -6.82 1.23 -6.11
CA THR A 140 -8.08 1.51 -6.81
C THR A 140 -7.86 1.84 -8.29
N ARG A 141 -6.86 2.68 -8.61
CA ARG A 141 -6.50 2.99 -10.01
C ARG A 141 -6.12 1.73 -10.78
N ALA A 142 -5.36 0.84 -10.17
CA ALA A 142 -4.97 -0.42 -10.80
C ALA A 142 -6.15 -1.35 -11.04
N ILE A 143 -7.05 -1.48 -10.06
CA ILE A 143 -8.30 -2.25 -10.20
C ILE A 143 -9.14 -1.71 -11.36
N LEU A 144 -9.24 -0.38 -11.48
CA LEU A 144 -9.96 0.27 -12.58
C LEU A 144 -9.31 0.00 -13.94
N THR A 145 -7.98 0.11 -14.05
CA THR A 145 -7.23 -0.22 -15.27
C THR A 145 -7.43 -1.67 -15.68
N ASP A 146 -7.40 -2.56 -14.71
CA ASP A 146 -7.63 -3.99 -14.86
C ASP A 146 -9.01 -4.31 -15.42
N LEU A 147 -10.06 -3.69 -14.85
CA LEU A 147 -11.44 -3.82 -15.33
C LEU A 147 -11.58 -3.31 -16.76
N ARG A 148 -11.06 -2.12 -17.05
CA ARG A 148 -11.11 -1.50 -18.38
C ARG A 148 -10.37 -2.34 -19.43
N THR A 149 -9.27 -2.98 -19.04
CA THR A 149 -8.52 -3.89 -19.90
C THR A 149 -9.33 -5.13 -20.22
N CYS A 150 -9.95 -5.77 -19.22
CA CYS A 150 -10.84 -6.91 -19.46
C CYS A 150 -12.01 -6.55 -20.39
N GLN A 151 -12.62 -5.38 -20.20
CA GLN A 151 -13.72 -4.90 -21.06
C GLN A 151 -13.26 -4.65 -22.50
N ARG A 152 -12.15 -3.94 -22.68
CA ARG A 152 -11.58 -3.61 -24.00
C ARG A 152 -11.20 -4.87 -24.78
N ASP A 153 -10.62 -5.85 -24.09
CA ASP A 153 -10.13 -7.08 -24.71
C ASP A 153 -11.24 -8.14 -24.86
N GLY A 154 -12.48 -7.83 -24.46
CA GLY A 154 -13.63 -8.73 -24.57
C GLY A 154 -13.55 -9.97 -23.67
N ARG A 155 -12.77 -9.91 -22.59
CA ARG A 155 -12.59 -11.04 -21.66
C ARG A 155 -13.80 -11.22 -20.75
N PRO A 156 -14.15 -12.46 -20.36
CA PRO A 156 -15.20 -12.70 -19.38
C PRO A 156 -14.95 -11.94 -18.07
N GLN A 157 -15.98 -11.26 -17.54
CA GLN A 157 -15.87 -10.51 -16.28
C GLN A 157 -15.46 -11.41 -15.09
N ALA A 158 -15.78 -12.70 -15.15
CA ALA A 158 -15.32 -13.68 -14.17
C ALA A 158 -13.79 -13.71 -14.01
N GLU A 159 -13.02 -13.46 -15.07
CA GLU A 159 -11.55 -13.44 -15.01
C GLU A 159 -11.01 -12.23 -14.23
N PHE A 160 -11.73 -11.10 -14.21
CA PHE A 160 -11.38 -9.95 -13.38
C PHE A 160 -11.51 -10.30 -11.89
N TRP A 161 -12.57 -11.01 -11.52
CA TRP A 161 -12.82 -11.39 -10.13
C TRP A 161 -11.79 -12.35 -9.54
N LEU A 162 -11.09 -13.14 -10.37
CA LEU A 162 -10.00 -14.03 -9.93
C LEU A 162 -8.81 -13.28 -9.30
N ARG A 163 -8.72 -11.96 -9.47
CA ARG A 163 -7.65 -11.14 -8.88
C ARG A 163 -7.85 -10.88 -7.38
N PHE A 164 -9.06 -11.02 -6.84
CA PHE A 164 -9.39 -10.69 -5.45
C PHE A 164 -9.21 -11.88 -4.50
N VAL A 165 -8.85 -11.62 -3.24
CA VAL A 165 -8.67 -12.67 -2.19
C VAL A 165 -9.98 -12.95 -1.47
N ALA A 166 -10.80 -11.90 -1.30
CA ALA A 166 -12.14 -12.05 -0.74
C ALA A 166 -13.03 -12.81 -1.72
N ASP A 167 -14.02 -13.51 -1.18
CA ASP A 167 -15.07 -14.13 -1.98
C ASP A 167 -15.66 -13.10 -2.96
N LYS A 168 -16.14 -13.60 -4.10
CA LYS A 168 -16.82 -12.78 -5.09
C LYS A 168 -17.86 -11.91 -4.35
N PRO A 169 -17.85 -10.57 -4.54
CA PRO A 169 -18.82 -9.72 -3.87
C PRO A 169 -20.24 -10.18 -4.26
N ASP A 170 -21.21 -9.96 -3.37
CA ASP A 170 -22.62 -10.24 -3.67
C ASP A 170 -23.00 -9.58 -5.01
N ALA A 171 -23.92 -10.21 -5.75
CA ALA A 171 -24.36 -9.82 -7.10
C ALA A 171 -24.83 -8.36 -7.19
N ASP A 172 -25.14 -7.72 -6.06
CA ASP A 172 -25.44 -6.31 -5.95
C ASP A 172 -24.21 -5.40 -6.20
N LEU A 173 -23.07 -5.72 -5.61
CA LEU A 173 -21.83 -4.97 -5.82
C LEU A 173 -21.32 -5.11 -7.26
N GLU A 174 -21.46 -6.31 -7.87
CA GLU A 174 -21.11 -6.56 -9.27
C GLU A 174 -21.93 -5.71 -10.25
N ARG A 175 -23.23 -5.50 -9.97
CA ARG A 175 -24.11 -4.63 -10.78
C ARG A 175 -23.77 -3.14 -10.64
N ARG A 176 -23.21 -2.73 -9.50
CA ARG A 176 -22.89 -1.33 -9.20
C ARG A 176 -21.48 -0.91 -9.61
N VAL A 177 -20.59 -1.84 -9.97
CA VAL A 177 -19.23 -1.52 -10.46
C VAL A 177 -19.24 -0.48 -11.60
N PRO A 178 -20.14 -0.54 -12.60
CA PRO A 178 -20.23 0.51 -13.61
C PRO A 178 -20.57 1.87 -12.99
N GLU A 179 -21.49 1.94 -12.03
CA GLU A 179 -21.96 3.20 -11.42
C GLU A 179 -20.94 3.87 -10.49
N ILE A 180 -20.01 3.10 -9.91
CA ILE A 180 -19.00 3.59 -8.96
C ILE A 180 -17.78 4.21 -9.68
N LEU A 181 -17.62 3.93 -10.98
CA LEU A 181 -16.41 4.24 -11.75
C LEU A 181 -16.61 5.33 -12.81
N TRP A 182 -17.76 6.01 -12.79
CA TRP A 182 -18.14 7.18 -13.59
C TRP A 182 -18.59 8.33 -12.67
#